data_AF-A0A2M6GJ62-F1
#
_entry.id   AF-A0A2M6GJ62-F1
#
_cell.length_a   1.000
_cell.length_b   1.000
_cell.length_c   1.000
_cell.angle_alpha   90.00
_cell.angle_beta   90.00
_cell.angle_gamma   90.00
#
_symmetry.space_group_name_H-M   'P 1'
#
loop_
_entity.id
_entity.type
_entity.pdbx_description
1 polymer ?
#
loop_
_entity_poly.entity_id
_entity_poly.type
_entity_poly.pdbx_seq_one_letter_code
_entity_poly.pdbx_strand_id
1 'polypeptide(L)'
;MFNIEMIGKVSQFGENAGFITGFERSDFGKIVQQNLAGTNFRFEPDPYVKENLFYRSDNATLARLGVPAHSLSTDKIDSDALYHSVDDEFESLNIPNMTNIIRAIAKAATSIIAGKDTPTRIAPETRN
;
A
#
# COMPACT_ATOMS: atom_id res chain seq x y z
N MET A 1 4.07 3.38 9.35
CA MET A 1 2.60 3.23 9.30
C MET A 1 2.24 2.42 8.07
N PHE A 2 1.49 1.35 8.29
CA PHE A 2 0.74 0.67 7.24
C PHE A 2 -0.58 1.43 7.07
N ASN A 3 -0.71 2.24 6.03
CA ASN A 3 -2.01 2.79 5.67
C ASN A 3 -2.68 1.83 4.67
N ILE A 4 -3.92 1.42 4.92
CA ILE A 4 -4.63 0.44 4.11
C ILE A 4 -5.69 1.20 3.31
N GLU A 5 -5.48 1.31 2.01
CA GLU A 5 -6.24 2.20 1.13
C GLU A 5 -6.81 1.40 -0.04
N MET A 6 -8.14 1.31 -0.17
CA MET A 6 -8.81 0.69 -1.33
C MET A 6 -8.22 -0.69 -1.74
N ILE A 7 -8.37 -1.70 -0.88
CA ILE A 7 -7.84 -3.07 -1.13
C ILE A 7 -8.88 -4.05 -1.68
N GLY A 8 -10.03 -3.54 -2.12
CA GLY A 8 -11.21 -4.34 -2.48
C GLY A 8 -11.21 -4.90 -3.89
N LYS A 9 -10.51 -4.25 -4.82
CA LYS A 9 -10.47 -4.60 -6.25
C LYS A 9 -9.18 -5.34 -6.60
N VAL A 10 -9.12 -5.99 -7.75
CA VAL A 10 -7.91 -6.71 -8.18
C VAL A 10 -6.90 -5.69 -8.72
N SER A 11 -5.67 -5.73 -8.22
CA SER A 11 -4.57 -4.86 -8.66
C SER A 11 -4.29 -5.00 -10.15
N GLN A 12 -3.70 -3.97 -10.76
CA GLN A 12 -3.11 -4.11 -12.10
C GLN A 12 -2.04 -5.20 -12.16
N PHE A 13 -1.43 -5.53 -11.02
CA PHE A 13 -0.49 -6.64 -10.89
C PHE A 13 -1.18 -7.99 -10.72
N GLY A 14 -2.50 -8.08 -10.75
CA GLY A 14 -3.28 -9.31 -10.60
C GLY A 14 -3.66 -9.65 -9.16
N GLU A 15 -4.17 -10.86 -8.95
CA GLU A 15 -4.55 -11.35 -7.63
C GLU A 15 -3.34 -11.61 -6.73
N ASN A 16 -3.56 -11.59 -5.41
CA ASN A 16 -2.50 -11.73 -4.40
C ASN A 16 -1.41 -10.65 -4.51
N ALA A 17 -1.71 -9.57 -5.23
CA ALA A 17 -0.79 -8.47 -5.49
C ALA A 17 -1.42 -7.14 -5.11
N GLY A 18 -0.59 -6.23 -4.59
CA GLY A 18 -0.92 -4.83 -4.39
C GLY A 18 0.26 -3.94 -4.71
N PHE A 19 0.12 -2.64 -4.44
CA PHE A 19 1.20 -1.68 -4.58
C PHE A 19 1.38 -0.84 -3.32
N ILE A 20 2.58 -0.26 -3.19
CA ILE A 20 2.96 0.62 -2.07
C ILE A 20 3.37 1.98 -2.62
N THR A 21 2.72 3.03 -2.12
CA THR A 21 3.03 4.41 -2.51
C THR A 21 4.35 4.89 -1.88
N GLY A 22 5.11 5.71 -2.61
CA GLY A 22 6.39 6.25 -2.14
C GLY A 22 7.40 5.17 -1.78
N PHE A 23 7.44 4.08 -2.56
CA PHE A 23 8.28 2.90 -2.33
C PHE A 23 9.77 3.26 -2.16
N GLU A 24 10.22 4.32 -2.82
CA GLU A 24 11.57 4.85 -2.82
C GLU A 24 11.94 5.68 -1.57
N ARG A 25 10.95 6.04 -0.73
CA ARG A 25 11.12 7.04 0.35
C ARG A 25 11.61 6.45 1.67
N SER A 26 11.52 5.14 1.80
CA SER A 26 12.11 4.36 2.87
C SER A 26 12.36 2.93 2.39
N ASP A 27 13.00 2.11 3.21
CA ASP A 27 13.10 0.67 3.01
C ASP A 27 11.84 -0.12 3.46
N PHE A 28 10.75 0.55 3.88
CA PHE A 28 9.49 -0.08 4.26
C PHE A 28 8.99 -1.06 3.20
N GLY A 29 8.93 -0.64 1.93
CA GLY A 29 8.46 -1.50 0.83
C GLY A 29 9.36 -2.72 0.61
N LYS A 30 10.67 -2.57 0.79
CA LYS A 30 11.64 -3.67 0.67
C LYS A 30 11.48 -4.67 1.82
N ILE A 31 11.27 -4.20 3.05
CA ILE A 31 10.99 -5.05 4.22
C ILE A 31 9.69 -5.84 3.98
N VAL A 32 8.64 -5.19 3.47
CA VAL A 32 7.39 -5.86 3.10
C VAL A 32 7.64 -6.98 2.09
N GLN A 33 8.38 -6.71 1.01
CA GLN A 33 8.72 -7.73 0.01
C GLN A 33 9.54 -8.88 0.62
N GLN A 34 10.52 -8.58 1.47
CA GLN A 34 11.33 -9.60 2.16
C GLN A 34 10.48 -10.52 3.05
N ASN A 35 9.53 -9.95 3.81
CA ASN A 35 8.65 -10.73 4.69
C ASN A 35 7.66 -11.62 3.92
N LEU A 36 7.41 -11.31 2.64
CA LEU A 36 6.55 -12.09 1.76
C LEU A 36 7.33 -13.07 0.87
N ALA A 37 8.66 -13.08 0.93
CA ALA A 37 9.48 -14.01 0.17
C ALA A 37 9.07 -15.48 0.42
N GLY A 38 8.99 -16.26 -0.66
CA GLY A 38 8.53 -17.67 -0.61
C GLY A 38 7.01 -17.85 -0.48
N THR A 39 6.23 -16.76 -0.52
CA THR A 39 4.77 -16.82 -0.66
C THR A 39 4.34 -16.48 -2.08
N ASN A 40 3.05 -16.61 -2.38
CA ASN A 40 2.43 -16.13 -3.61
C ASN A 40 1.99 -14.65 -3.52
N PHE A 41 2.22 -13.97 -2.40
CA PHE A 41 1.87 -12.56 -2.22
C PHE A 41 2.98 -11.64 -2.72
N ARG A 42 2.60 -10.56 -3.40
CA ARG A 42 3.53 -9.52 -3.85
C ARG A 42 3.00 -8.13 -3.55
N PHE A 43 3.90 -7.22 -3.23
CA PHE A 43 3.64 -5.79 -3.24
C PHE A 43 4.70 -5.13 -4.11
N GLU A 44 4.24 -4.35 -5.09
CA GLU A 44 5.08 -3.66 -6.05
C GLU A 44 5.13 -2.15 -5.76
N PRO A 45 6.07 -1.40 -6.34
CA PRO A 45 5.99 0.05 -6.36
C PRO A 45 4.70 0.55 -7.01
N ASP A 46 4.19 1.69 -6.53
CA ASP A 46 3.05 2.38 -7.13
C ASP A 46 3.25 2.61 -8.65
N PRO A 47 2.39 2.04 -9.50
CA PRO A 47 2.50 2.16 -10.94
C PRO A 47 1.89 3.45 -11.48
N TYR A 48 1.08 4.15 -10.68
CA TYR A 48 0.33 5.34 -11.08
C TYR A 48 1.07 6.62 -10.67
N VAL A 49 2.36 6.70 -10.99
CA VAL A 49 3.25 7.80 -10.55
C VAL A 49 2.71 9.20 -10.90
N LYS A 50 2.00 9.33 -12.02
CA LYS A 50 1.38 10.59 -12.46
C LYS A 50 0.28 11.08 -11.52
N GLU A 51 -0.37 10.18 -10.80
CA GLU A 51 -1.46 10.48 -9.88
C GLU A 51 -0.97 10.99 -8.53
N ASN A 52 0.33 10.87 -8.23
CA ASN A 52 0.94 11.35 -7.01
C ASN A 52 0.27 10.81 -5.73
N LEU A 53 -0.11 9.53 -5.74
CA LEU A 53 -0.94 8.90 -4.70
C LEU A 53 -0.33 8.95 -3.30
N PHE A 54 0.99 8.95 -3.19
CA PHE A 54 1.70 9.04 -1.91
C PHE A 54 1.29 10.25 -1.07
N TYR A 55 0.85 11.35 -1.70
CA TYR A 55 0.41 12.57 -1.01
C TYR A 55 -1.11 12.77 -1.00
N ARG A 56 -1.88 11.83 -1.56
CA ARG A 56 -3.35 11.89 -1.67
C ARG A 56 -4.08 11.00 -0.66
N SER A 57 -3.36 10.53 0.35
CA SER A 57 -3.86 9.59 1.36
C SER A 57 -3.29 9.95 2.74
N ASP A 58 -3.85 9.38 3.81
CA ASP A 58 -3.58 9.79 5.20
C ASP A 58 -2.13 9.58 5.64
N ASN A 59 -1.39 8.70 4.96
CA ASN A 59 0.02 8.47 5.21
C ASN A 59 0.86 9.77 5.09
N ALA A 60 0.45 10.69 4.20
CA ALA A 60 1.23 11.86 3.81
C ALA A 60 1.57 12.79 4.99
N THR A 61 0.63 12.98 5.91
CA THR A 61 0.81 13.87 7.07
C THR A 61 1.92 13.34 8.00
N LEU A 62 1.96 12.03 8.22
CA LEU A 62 3.01 11.41 9.03
C LEU A 62 4.33 11.28 8.27
N ALA A 63 4.29 11.02 6.97
CA ALA A 63 5.46 10.98 6.11
C ALA A 63 6.23 12.31 6.14
N ARG A 64 5.52 13.45 6.12
CA ARG A 64 6.13 14.79 6.26
C ARG A 64 6.86 15.00 7.60
N LEU A 65 6.49 14.25 8.65
CA LEU A 65 7.16 14.23 9.95
C LEU A 65 8.29 13.18 10.03
N GLY A 66 8.63 12.59 8.88
CA GLY A 66 9.67 11.58 8.69
C GLY A 66 9.28 10.18 9.20
N VAL A 67 8.01 9.93 9.48
CA VAL A 67 7.52 8.58 9.81
C VAL A 67 7.52 7.75 8.51
N PRO A 68 7.98 6.48 8.51
CA PRO A 68 7.84 5.58 7.36
C PRO A 68 6.37 5.20 7.15
N ALA A 69 5.59 6.09 6.55
CA ALA A 69 4.16 5.98 6.37
C ALA A 69 3.84 5.86 4.88
N HIS A 70 3.29 4.71 4.49
CA HIS A 70 3.01 4.36 3.11
C HIS A 70 1.61 3.76 3.00
N SER A 71 0.93 4.01 1.87
CA SER A 71 -0.36 3.39 1.56
C SER A 71 -0.16 2.12 0.77
N LEU A 72 -0.82 1.05 1.20
CA LEU A 72 -0.93 -0.22 0.50
C LEU A 72 -2.31 -0.29 -0.15
N SER A 73 -2.36 -0.54 -1.45
CA SER A 73 -3.60 -0.53 -2.22
C SER A 73 -3.60 -1.59 -3.31
N THR A 74 -4.79 -1.93 -3.79
CA THR A 74 -5.00 -2.78 -4.96
C THR A 74 -5.84 -2.10 -6.02
N ASP A 75 -6.18 -0.83 -5.84
CA ASP A 75 -7.05 -0.15 -6.77
C ASP A 75 -6.40 0.08 -8.15
N LYS A 76 -7.24 0.29 -9.16
CA LYS A 76 -6.82 0.71 -10.49
C LYS A 76 -7.26 2.15 -10.73
N ILE A 77 -6.66 3.06 -9.97
CA ILE A 77 -7.13 4.45 -9.84
C ILE A 77 -7.28 5.20 -11.18
N ASP A 78 -6.51 4.82 -12.20
CA ASP A 78 -6.53 5.43 -13.53
C ASP A 78 -7.72 4.96 -14.40
N SER A 79 -8.37 3.87 -13.99
CA SER A 79 -9.41 3.17 -14.76
C SER A 79 -10.61 2.70 -13.94
N ASP A 80 -10.60 2.90 -12.62
CA ASP A 80 -11.72 2.57 -11.74
C ASP A 80 -12.89 3.55 -11.95
N ALA A 81 -13.85 3.15 -12.77
CA ALA A 81 -15.02 3.94 -13.09
C ALA A 81 -15.98 4.17 -11.90
N LEU A 82 -15.84 3.40 -10.82
CA LEU A 82 -16.69 3.53 -9.63
C LEU A 82 -16.06 4.48 -8.59
N TYR A 83 -14.78 4.81 -8.72
CA TYR A 83 -14.11 5.68 -7.75
C TYR A 83 -14.83 7.04 -7.61
N HIS A 84 -15.13 7.42 -6.37
CA HIS A 84 -15.90 8.62 -6.01
C HIS A 84 -17.32 8.68 -6.62
N SER A 85 -17.93 7.52 -6.92
CA SER A 85 -19.33 7.45 -7.33
C SER A 85 -20.21 6.84 -6.23
N VAL A 86 -21.52 6.99 -6.38
CA VAL A 86 -22.51 6.33 -5.52
C VAL A 86 -22.63 4.83 -5.82
N ASP A 87 -21.98 4.35 -6.87
CA ASP A 87 -22.01 2.96 -7.32
C ASP A 87 -20.79 2.16 -6.81
N ASP A 88 -19.90 2.77 -6.02
CA ASP A 88 -18.78 2.08 -5.34
C ASP A 88 -19.28 1.25 -4.14
N GLU A 89 -20.02 0.20 -4.47
CA GLU A 89 -20.76 -0.62 -3.52
C GLU A 89 -20.11 -1.99 -3.30
N PHE A 90 -20.60 -2.74 -2.31
CA PHE A 90 -20.06 -4.04 -1.91
C PHE A 90 -19.92 -5.04 -3.07
N GLU A 91 -20.84 -5.02 -4.01
CA GLU A 91 -20.88 -5.88 -5.20
C GLU A 91 -19.68 -5.67 -6.12
N SER A 92 -19.00 -4.53 -6.05
CA SER A 92 -17.79 -4.23 -6.81
C SER A 92 -16.52 -4.89 -6.23
N LEU A 93 -16.60 -5.42 -5.00
CA LEU A 93 -15.45 -5.96 -4.28
C LEU A 93 -15.15 -7.41 -4.68
N ASN A 94 -13.88 -7.74 -4.89
CA ASN A 94 -13.41 -9.12 -4.95
C ASN A 94 -13.03 -9.59 -3.53
N ILE A 95 -14.01 -10.09 -2.78
CA ILE A 95 -13.85 -10.52 -1.38
C ILE A 95 -12.75 -11.59 -1.19
N PRO A 96 -12.64 -12.64 -2.02
CA PRO A 96 -11.54 -13.60 -1.92
C PRO A 96 -10.16 -12.95 -2.03
N ASN A 97 -9.96 -12.08 -3.04
CA ASN A 97 -8.69 -11.39 -3.22
C ASN A 97 -8.42 -10.40 -2.07
N MET A 98 -9.40 -9.61 -1.65
CA MET A 98 -9.25 -8.68 -0.51
C MET A 98 -8.83 -9.43 0.77
N THR A 99 -9.43 -10.59 1.05
CA THR A 99 -9.05 -11.43 2.19
C THR A 99 -7.59 -11.89 2.09
N ASN A 100 -7.14 -12.26 0.90
CA ASN A 100 -5.75 -12.63 0.65
C ASN A 100 -4.79 -11.45 0.83
N ILE A 101 -5.18 -10.25 0.43
CA ILE A 101 -4.40 -9.01 0.65
C ILE A 101 -4.30 -8.69 2.13
N ILE A 102 -5.38 -8.83 2.91
CA ILE A 102 -5.34 -8.67 4.38
C ILE A 102 -4.35 -9.66 5.01
N ARG A 103 -4.36 -10.93 4.58
CA ARG A 103 -3.39 -11.94 5.04
C ARG A 103 -1.95 -11.57 4.65
N ALA A 104 -1.75 -11.05 3.44
CA ALA A 104 -0.45 -10.58 2.98
C ALA A 104 0.07 -9.43 3.85
N ILE A 105 -0.76 -8.41 4.11
CA ILE A 105 -0.40 -7.26 4.98
C ILE A 105 -0.06 -7.76 6.39
N ALA A 106 -0.89 -8.63 6.96
CA ALA A 106 -0.65 -9.20 8.29
C ALA A 106 0.70 -9.93 8.36
N LYS A 107 1.02 -10.77 7.36
CA LYS A 107 2.31 -11.46 7.28
C LYS A 107 3.47 -10.49 7.09
N ALA A 108 3.32 -9.50 6.21
CA ALA A 108 4.33 -8.50 5.92
C ALA A 108 4.66 -7.61 7.13
N ALA A 109 3.71 -7.39 8.04
CA ALA A 109 3.93 -6.58 9.24
C ALA A 109 4.68 -7.29 10.37
N THR A 110 4.83 -8.62 10.31
CA THR A 110 5.31 -9.44 11.45
C THR A 110 6.68 -9.01 12.00
N SER A 111 7.68 -8.81 11.14
CA SER A 111 9.03 -8.45 11.59
C SER A 111 9.10 -7.03 12.16
N ILE A 112 8.28 -6.11 11.65
CA ILE A 112 8.18 -4.72 12.13
C ILE A 112 7.50 -4.70 13.50
N ILE A 113 6.40 -5.45 13.67
CA ILE A 113 5.70 -5.56 14.96
C ILE A 113 6.60 -6.23 16.01
N ALA A 114 7.41 -7.21 15.61
CA ALA A 114 8.37 -7.88 16.49
C ALA A 114 9.61 -7.02 16.82
N GLY A 115 9.75 -5.82 16.22
CA GLY A 115 10.93 -4.96 16.39
C GLY A 115 12.21 -5.51 15.78
N LYS A 116 12.11 -6.54 14.92
CA LYS A 116 13.25 -7.13 14.21
C LYS A 116 13.72 -6.22 13.09
N ASP A 117 12.78 -5.67 12.32
CA ASP A 117 13.06 -4.71 11.25
C ASP A 117 12.47 -3.36 11.63
N THR A 118 13.27 -2.30 11.50
CA THR A 118 12.83 -0.92 11.72
C THR A 118 12.96 -0.16 10.41
N PRO A 119 11.84 0.18 9.75
CA PRO A 119 11.92 0.95 8.52
C PRO A 119 12.59 2.30 8.74
N THR A 120 13.50 2.64 7.83
CA THR A 120 14.18 3.93 7.74
C THR A 120 13.18 5.07 7.70
N ARG A 121 13.54 6.17 8.37
CA ARG A 121 12.72 7.38 8.36
C ARG A 121 12.69 7.99 6.95
N ILE A 122 11.54 8.55 6.61
CA ILE A 122 11.40 9.37 5.40
C ILE A 122 12.11 10.70 5.65
N ALA A 123 12.79 11.23 4.64
CA ALA A 123 13.39 12.55 4.71
C ALA A 123 12.29 13.61 4.99
N PRO A 124 12.43 14.44 6.04
CA PRO A 124 11.46 15.49 6.32
C PRO A 124 11.34 16.45 5.14
N GLU A 125 10.11 16.78 4.76
CA GLU A 125 9.85 17.79 3.74
C GLU A 125 9.64 19.13 4.43
N THR A 126 10.31 20.17 3.94
CA THR A 126 10.11 21.53 4.43
C THR A 126 8.68 21.96 4.12
N ARG A 127 7.95 22.45 5.13
CA ARG A 127 6.68 23.12 4.90
C ARG A 127 6.98 24.40 4.10
N ASN A 128 6.50 24.45 2.86
CA ASN A 128 6.38 25.72 2.12
C ASN A 128 5.23 26.55 2.69
#